data_AF-A0A0G4GL06-F1
#
_entry.id   AF-A0A0G4GL06-F1
#
_cell.length_a   1.000
_cell.length_b   1.000
_cell.length_c   1.000
_cell.angle_alpha   90.00
_cell.angle_beta   90.00
_cell.angle_gamma   90.00
#
_symmetry.space_group_name_H-M   'P 1'
#
loop_
_entity.id
_entity.type
_entity.pdbx_description
1 polymer ?
#
loop_
_entity_poly.entity_id
_entity_poly.type
_entity_poly.pdbx_seq_one_letter_code
_entity_poly.pdbx_strand_id
1 'polypeptide(L)'
;MEFPAFRSDEWMAETFESLHPPEGVLKGVDLSPRYMMEFESIGFYQDKAEAVRRAIKRSLFRQCLYRVQNVEVTHLQTCKEPRVLSEVVPVEKPWDFVSKRFRSKV
;
A
#
# COMPACT_ATOMS: atom_id res chain seq x y z
N MET A 1 -4.05 -5.60 11.38
CA MET A 1 -4.42 -6.35 10.15
C MET A 1 -3.38 -7.42 9.93
N GLU A 2 -3.79 -8.67 9.75
CA GLU A 2 -2.89 -9.80 9.52
C GLU A 2 -2.90 -10.23 8.05
N PHE A 3 -1.74 -10.62 7.52
CA PHE A 3 -1.63 -11.16 6.17
C PHE A 3 -0.64 -12.34 6.12
N PRO A 4 -1.00 -13.45 5.45
CA PRO A 4 -0.21 -14.67 5.47
C PRO A 4 1.09 -14.52 4.66
N ALA A 5 2.07 -15.40 4.90
CA ALA A 5 3.30 -15.42 4.13
C ALA A 5 3.06 -15.89 2.68
N PHE A 6 2.25 -16.93 2.52
CA PHE A 6 1.81 -17.45 1.23
C PHE A 6 0.34 -17.12 1.02
N ARG A 7 0.00 -16.72 -0.20
CA ARG A 7 -1.36 -16.36 -0.58
C ARG A 7 -1.92 -17.52 -1.40
N SER A 8 -2.96 -18.18 -0.88
CA SER A 8 -3.74 -19.10 -1.68
C SER A 8 -4.76 -18.32 -2.52
N ASP A 9 -5.29 -18.94 -3.57
CA ASP A 9 -6.30 -18.31 -4.42
C ASP A 9 -7.59 -18.04 -3.63
N GLU A 10 -7.92 -18.90 -2.66
CA GLU A 10 -9.05 -18.72 -1.74
C GLU A 10 -8.84 -17.51 -0.83
N TRP A 11 -7.67 -17.38 -0.21
CA TRP A 11 -7.35 -16.23 0.63
C TRP A 11 -7.40 -14.92 -0.16
N MET A 12 -6.90 -14.96 -1.40
CA MET A 12 -6.97 -13.82 -2.32
C MET A 12 -8.42 -13.45 -2.59
N ALA A 13 -9.29 -14.40 -2.92
CA ALA A 13 -10.70 -14.13 -3.19
C ALA A 13 -11.43 -13.52 -1.99
N GLU A 14 -11.21 -14.06 -0.78
CA GLU A 14 -11.90 -13.61 0.44
C GLU A 14 -11.37 -12.26 0.96
N THR A 15 -10.06 -12.04 0.84
CA THR A 15 -9.41 -10.87 1.47
C THR A 15 -9.31 -9.68 0.52
N PHE A 16 -9.47 -9.88 -0.79
CA PHE A 16 -9.31 -8.82 -1.80
C PHE A 16 -10.24 -7.62 -1.59
N GLU A 17 -11.49 -7.86 -1.15
CA GLU A 17 -12.49 -6.81 -0.91
C GLU A 17 -12.42 -6.23 0.50
N SER A 18 -12.06 -7.04 1.49
CA SER A 18 -12.02 -6.65 2.90
C SER A 18 -10.74 -5.92 3.32
N LEU A 19 -9.67 -6.02 2.51
CA LEU A 19 -8.41 -5.35 2.81
C LEU A 19 -8.55 -3.83 2.63
N HIS A 20 -8.58 -3.11 3.75
CA HIS A 20 -8.60 -1.65 3.77
C HIS A 20 -7.27 -1.08 4.30
N PRO A 21 -6.76 -0.01 3.69
CA PRO A 21 -5.58 0.68 4.20
C PRO A 21 -5.88 1.20 5.61
N PRO A 22 -4.96 0.98 6.59
CA PRO A 22 -5.06 1.60 7.90
C PRO A 22 -5.15 3.12 7.82
N GLU A 23 -5.72 3.72 8.86
CA GLU A 23 -5.75 5.16 8.99
C GLU A 23 -4.32 5.73 9.00
N GLY A 24 -4.08 6.77 8.19
CA GLY A 24 -2.74 7.36 8.01
C GLY A 24 -2.04 6.96 6.71
N VAL A 25 -2.39 5.83 6.08
CA VAL A 25 -1.82 5.45 4.78
C VAL A 25 -2.20 6.49 3.72
N LEU A 26 -1.19 7.12 3.11
CA LEU A 26 -1.37 8.17 2.10
C LEU A 26 -2.23 9.34 2.61
N LYS A 27 -2.14 9.65 3.92
CA LYS A 27 -2.74 10.85 4.51
C LYS A 27 -2.08 12.10 3.93
N GLY A 28 -2.90 13.07 3.54
CA GLY A 28 -2.42 14.32 2.91
C GLY A 28 -1.97 14.19 1.46
N VAL A 29 -1.98 12.98 0.87
CA VAL A 29 -1.65 12.77 -0.54
C VAL A 29 -2.93 12.84 -1.38
N ASP A 30 -2.96 13.77 -2.33
CA ASP A 30 -3.99 13.81 -3.37
C ASP A 30 -3.59 12.88 -4.53
N LEU A 31 -4.42 11.87 -4.76
CA LEU A 31 -4.24 10.88 -5.83
C LEU A 31 -5.28 11.07 -6.94
N SER A 32 -5.92 12.23 -6.99
CA SER A 32 -6.90 12.54 -8.03
C SER A 32 -6.24 12.55 -9.40
N PRO A 33 -6.76 11.77 -10.37
CA PRO A 33 -6.33 11.91 -11.75
C PRO A 33 -6.57 13.34 -12.24
N ARG A 34 -5.56 13.90 -12.93
CA ARG A 34 -5.59 15.30 -13.40
C ARG A 34 -6.84 15.63 -14.23
N TYR A 35 -7.25 14.72 -15.12
CA TYR A 35 -8.44 14.91 -15.95
C TYR A 35 -9.73 15.08 -15.15
N MET A 36 -9.81 14.55 -13.91
CA MET A 36 -10.98 14.75 -13.04
C MET A 36 -11.01 16.18 -12.46
N MET A 37 -9.85 16.79 -12.29
CA MET A 37 -9.72 18.17 -11.78
C MET A 37 -10.01 19.22 -12.86
N GLU A 38 -9.96 18.83 -14.13
CA GLU A 38 -10.16 19.71 -15.28
C GLU A 38 -11.63 19.82 -15.71
N PHE A 39 -12.54 19.02 -15.15
CA PHE A 39 -13.97 19.08 -15.42
C PHE A 39 -14.68 20.11 -14.51
N GLU A 40 -15.28 21.15 -15.10
CA GLU A 40 -16.04 22.16 -14.35
C GLU A 40 -17.18 21.57 -13.50
N SER A 41 -17.79 20.47 -13.96
CA SER A 41 -18.90 19.80 -13.26
C SER A 41 -18.46 18.83 -12.16
N ILE A 42 -17.16 18.65 -11.92
CA ILE A 42 -16.66 17.74 -10.86
C ILE A 42 -17.17 18.16 -9.46
N GLY A 43 -17.48 19.45 -9.27
CA GLY A 43 -18.14 19.98 -8.08
C GLY A 43 -19.46 19.27 -7.73
N PHE A 44 -20.18 18.75 -8.74
CA PHE A 44 -21.43 18.01 -8.55
C PHE A 44 -21.23 16.51 -8.29
N TYR A 45 -20.00 16.00 -8.42
CA TYR A 45 -19.67 14.57 -8.31
C TYR A 45 -18.65 14.29 -7.20
N GLN A 46 -18.59 15.12 -6.16
CA GLN A 46 -17.63 14.99 -5.07
C GLN A 46 -17.65 13.58 -4.44
N ASP A 47 -18.83 13.00 -4.21
CA ASP A 47 -18.95 11.65 -3.66
C ASP A 47 -18.33 10.58 -4.56
N LYS A 48 -18.51 10.69 -5.88
CA LYS A 48 -17.91 9.78 -6.85
C LYS A 48 -16.40 9.97 -6.92
N ALA A 49 -15.93 11.21 -6.91
CA ALA A 49 -14.50 11.51 -6.87
C ALA A 49 -13.84 10.95 -5.60
N GLU A 50 -14.51 11.06 -4.45
CA GLU A 50 -14.05 10.46 -3.20
C GLU A 50 -14.05 8.93 -3.24
N ALA A 51 -15.06 8.32 -3.85
CA ALA A 51 -15.09 6.87 -4.06
C ALA A 51 -13.91 6.40 -4.92
N VAL A 52 -13.60 7.12 -6.01
CA VAL A 52 -12.43 6.83 -6.87
C VAL A 52 -11.12 7.00 -6.09
N ARG A 53 -10.97 8.09 -5.33
CA ARG A 53 -9.78 8.33 -4.48
C ARG A 53 -9.57 7.18 -3.49
N ARG A 54 -10.64 6.73 -2.82
CA ARG A 54 -10.60 5.58 -1.90
C ARG A 54 -10.23 4.28 -2.61
N ALA A 55 -10.77 4.04 -3.80
CA ALA A 55 -10.44 2.86 -4.61
C ALA A 55 -8.95 2.85 -5.01
N ILE A 56 -8.41 3.99 -5.44
CA ILE A 56 -6.97 4.14 -5.77
C ILE A 56 -6.12 3.82 -4.54
N LYS A 57 -6.42 4.43 -3.38
CA LYS A 57 -5.69 4.17 -2.12
C LYS A 57 -5.70 2.69 -1.74
N ARG A 58 -6.86 2.04 -1.78
CA ARG A 58 -7.03 0.60 -1.51
C ARG A 58 -6.19 -0.25 -2.46
N SER A 59 -6.26 0.03 -3.76
CA SER A 59 -5.53 -0.72 -4.78
C SER A 59 -4.02 -0.59 -4.60
N LEU A 60 -3.51 0.63 -4.42
CA LEU A 60 -2.08 0.88 -4.19
C LEU A 60 -1.59 0.18 -2.93
N PHE A 61 -2.30 0.31 -1.83
CA PHE A 61 -1.95 -0.33 -0.57
C PHE A 61 -1.84 -1.86 -0.73
N ARG A 62 -2.84 -2.49 -1.35
CA ARG A 62 -2.85 -3.92 -1.61
C ARG A 62 -1.70 -4.37 -2.52
N GLN A 63 -1.47 -3.65 -3.63
CA GLN A 63 -0.37 -3.96 -4.55
C GLN A 63 0.99 -3.86 -3.85
N CYS A 64 1.19 -2.85 -3.00
CA CYS A 64 2.41 -2.69 -2.23
C CYS A 64 2.62 -3.86 -1.26
N LEU A 65 1.60 -4.29 -0.52
CA LEU A 65 1.70 -5.45 0.38
C LEU A 65 2.09 -6.72 -0.36
N TYR A 66 1.48 -6.97 -1.52
CA TYR A 66 1.82 -8.12 -2.35
C TYR A 66 3.25 -8.09 -2.86
N ARG A 67 3.76 -6.90 -3.21
CA ARG A 67 5.16 -6.73 -3.62
C ARG A 67 6.14 -6.99 -2.48
N VAL A 68 5.83 -6.50 -1.27
CA VAL A 68 6.64 -6.78 -0.07
C VAL A 68 6.73 -8.28 0.18
N GLN A 69 5.58 -8.97 0.18
CA GLN A 69 5.55 -10.43 0.34
C GLN A 69 6.35 -11.16 -0.75
N ASN A 70 6.23 -10.74 -2.01
CA ASN A 70 6.96 -11.40 -3.11
C ASN A 70 8.48 -11.29 -2.93
N VAL A 71 8.98 -10.13 -2.48
CA VAL A 71 10.41 -9.94 -2.16
C VAL A 71 10.81 -10.85 -1.00
N GLU A 72 10.00 -10.88 0.06
CA GLU A 72 10.25 -11.72 1.24
C GLU A 72 10.27 -13.21 0.89
N VAL A 73 9.28 -13.73 0.18
CA VAL A 73 9.22 -15.15 -0.22
C VAL A 73 10.40 -15.53 -1.13
N THR A 74 10.85 -14.61 -1.99
CA THR A 74 11.99 -14.86 -2.89
C THR A 74 13.31 -14.94 -2.13
N HIS A 75 13.51 -14.11 -1.10
CA HIS A 75 14.79 -13.98 -0.40
C HIS A 75 14.86 -14.70 0.95
N LEU A 76 13.72 -14.95 1.59
CA LEU A 76 13.61 -15.67 2.85
C LEU A 76 13.08 -17.07 2.55
N GLN A 77 13.97 -18.07 2.59
CA GLN A 77 13.64 -19.48 2.31
C GLN A 77 12.55 -20.05 3.23
N THR A 78 12.30 -19.44 4.40
CA THR A 78 11.15 -19.78 5.25
C THR A 78 10.54 -18.52 5.85
N CYS A 79 9.24 -18.34 5.64
CA CYS A 79 8.43 -17.32 6.28
C CYS A 79 7.34 -18.03 7.07
N LYS A 80 7.59 -18.25 8.37
CA LYS A 80 6.77 -19.16 9.20
C LYS A 80 5.51 -18.51 9.77
N GLU A 81 5.48 -17.19 9.89
CA GLU A 81 4.41 -16.48 10.61
C GLU A 81 3.68 -15.47 9.73
N PRO A 82 2.37 -15.25 9.96
CA PRO A 82 1.63 -14.14 9.39
C PRO A 82 2.27 -12.80 9.77
N ARG A 83 2.19 -11.81 8.89
CA ARG A 83 2.64 -10.45 9.19
C ARG A 83 1.48 -9.67 9.76
N VAL A 84 1.79 -8.80 10.71
CA VAL A 84 0.83 -7.88 11.30
C VAL A 84 1.26 -6.46 10.98
N LEU A 85 0.39 -5.70 10.32
CA LEU A 85 0.55 -4.24 10.25
C LEU A 85 0.27 -3.67 11.63
N SER A 86 1.33 -3.24 12.31
CA SER A 86 1.28 -2.67 13.66
C SER A 86 0.88 -1.20 13.64
N GLU A 87 1.65 -0.36 12.95
CA GLU A 87 1.45 1.09 12.93
C GLU A 87 1.87 1.73 11.60
N VAL A 88 1.28 2.90 11.31
CA VAL A 88 1.66 3.74 10.17
C VAL A 88 2.41 4.95 10.69
N VAL A 89 3.72 4.99 10.45
CA VAL A 89 4.59 6.07 10.90
C VAL A 89 4.94 6.98 9.72
N PRO A 90 4.75 8.31 9.82
CA PRO A 90 5.23 9.24 8.81
C PRO A 90 6.76 9.30 8.87
N VAL A 91 7.42 9.05 7.75
CA VAL A 91 8.88 9.10 7.64
C VAL A 91 9.26 10.26 6.73
N GLU A 92 9.97 11.26 7.26
CA GLU A 92 10.42 12.42 6.47
C GLU A 92 11.49 12.04 5.42
N LYS A 93 12.28 10.98 5.67
CA LYS A 93 13.34 10.49 4.76
C LYS A 93 13.37 8.96 4.67
N PRO A 94 12.58 8.36 3.76
CA PRO A 94 12.40 6.90 3.72
C PRO A 94 13.63 6.07 3.32
N TRP A 95 14.71 6.67 2.81
CA TRP A 95 15.83 5.94 2.17
C TRP A 95 17.22 6.21 2.75
N ASP A 96 17.35 7.02 3.82
CA ASP A 96 18.66 7.33 4.42
C ASP A 96 19.35 6.10 5.05
N PHE A 97 18.62 4.99 5.25
CA PHE A 97 19.16 3.73 5.76
C PHE A 97 20.05 2.97 4.76
N VAL A 98 19.83 3.12 3.44
CA VAL A 98 20.57 2.35 2.42
C VAL A 98 21.97 2.95 2.18
N SER A 99 22.11 4.27 2.27
CA SER A 99 23.37 4.96 1.96
C SER A 99 24.52 4.64 2.92
N LYS A 100 24.22 4.28 4.18
CA LYS A 100 25.23 3.92 5.18
C LYS A 100 25.75 2.50 5.05
N ARG A 101 24.92 1.55 4.57
CA ARG A 101 25.30 0.12 4.49
C ARG A 101 26.16 -0.22 3.27
N PHE A 102 26.10 0.61 2.21
CA PHE A 102 26.88 0.44 0.99
C PHE A 102 28.18 1.25 0.94
N ARG A 103 28.47 2.10 1.95
CA ARG A 103 29.71 2.89 2.01
C ARG A 103 30.84 2.26 2.82
N SER A 104 30.61 1.13 3.47
CA SER A 104 31.64 0.37 4.17
C SER A 104 32.10 -0.82 3.33
N LYS A 105 32.75 -0.54 2.20
CA LYS A 105 33.63 -1.43 1.41
C LYS A 105 34.13 -0.67 0.17
N VAL A 106 34.99 0.32 0.38
CA VAL A 106 36.01 0.76 -0.59
C VAL A 106 37.27 1.04 0.21
#